data_AF-A0A2H3IBS7-F1
#
_entry.id   AF-A0A2H3IBS7-F1
#
_cell.length_a   1.000
_cell.length_b   1.000
_cell.length_c   1.000
_cell.angle_alpha   90.00
_cell.angle_beta   90.00
_cell.angle_gamma   90.00
#
_symmetry.space_group_name_H-M   'P 1'
#
loop_
_entity.id
_entity.type
_entity.pdbx_description
1 polymer ?
#
loop_
_entity_poly.entity_id
_entity_poly.type
_entity_poly.pdbx_seq_one_letter_code
_entity_poly.pdbx_strand_id
1 'polypeptide(L)'
;MSSEAQPISPSAFAEAIQELPLSSLYAKVSELRNSISHLTRSNEELRTYIVESEEGPDSPDNKELEAFVLENEEVMQAMAERIRLLKAEVEGRGQRWMEEVLEDGAQHDGEGTEGENPPLVNGVSSHEGNGDANGHVEGRVNGLTNPSNRQNGDEERRNEDEDDDEGIYL
;
A
#
# COMPACT_ATOMS: atom_id res chain seq x y z
N MET A 1 -14.35 -9.60 -18.88
CA MET A 1 -13.02 -9.26 -18.34
C MET A 1 -12.50 -8.08 -19.17
N SER A 2 -11.93 -7.08 -18.50
CA SER A 2 -11.80 -5.68 -18.93
C SER A 2 -10.79 -5.45 -20.08
N SER A 3 -11.23 -5.60 -21.34
CA SER A 3 -10.42 -5.28 -22.54
C SER A 3 -10.76 -3.91 -23.16
N GLU A 4 -11.57 -3.09 -22.49
CA GLU A 4 -12.18 -1.87 -23.05
C GLU A 4 -11.53 -0.56 -22.57
N ALA A 5 -10.63 -0.61 -21.57
CA ALA A 5 -9.91 0.58 -21.13
C ALA A 5 -8.66 0.78 -22.00
N GLN A 6 -8.83 1.40 -23.17
CA GLN A 6 -7.67 1.82 -23.96
C GLN A 6 -6.75 2.70 -23.09
N PRO A 7 -5.44 2.39 -23.03
CA PRO A 7 -4.49 3.25 -22.34
C PRO A 7 -4.57 4.68 -22.90
N ILE A 8 -4.69 5.66 -22.02
CA ILE A 8 -4.62 7.07 -22.42
C ILE A 8 -3.28 7.33 -23.12
N SER A 9 -3.32 8.04 -24.25
CA SER A 9 -2.10 8.39 -24.97
C SER A 9 -1.25 9.35 -24.13
N PRO A 10 0.09 9.33 -24.30
CA PRO A 10 0.97 10.27 -23.61
C PRO A 10 0.59 11.74 -23.86
N SER A 11 0.14 12.08 -25.07
CA SER A 11 -0.29 13.44 -25.41
C SER A 11 -1.55 13.86 -24.67
N ALA A 12 -2.56 12.99 -24.60
CA ALA A 12 -3.79 13.28 -23.86
C ALA A 12 -3.52 13.38 -22.35
N PHE A 13 -2.59 12.58 -21.83
CA PHE A 13 -2.15 12.70 -20.44
C PHE A 13 -1.44 14.04 -20.18
N ALA A 14 -0.54 14.47 -21.09
CA ALA A 14 0.17 15.73 -20.98
C ALA A 14 -0.78 16.95 -21.01
N GLU A 15 -1.84 16.89 -21.82
CA GLU A 15 -2.88 17.92 -21.85
C GLU A 15 -3.66 17.95 -20.52
N ALA A 16 -4.08 16.78 -20.03
CA ALA A 16 -4.89 16.68 -18.82
C ALA A 16 -4.18 17.17 -17.55
N ILE A 17 -2.85 17.00 -17.44
CA ILE A 17 -2.10 17.41 -16.24
C ILE A 17 -1.93 18.93 -16.10
N GLN A 18 -2.10 19.71 -17.18
CA GLN A 18 -1.94 21.17 -17.15
C GLN A 18 -2.96 21.87 -16.23
N GLU A 19 -4.17 21.30 -16.09
CA GLU A 19 -5.24 21.89 -15.27
C GLU A 19 -5.23 21.41 -13.81
N LEU A 20 -4.40 20.42 -13.48
CA LEU A 20 -4.36 19.83 -12.14
C LEU A 20 -3.54 20.68 -11.16
N PRO A 21 -3.92 20.76 -9.87
CA PRO A 21 -3.09 21.39 -8.85
C PRO A 21 -1.82 20.56 -8.56
N LEU A 22 -0.75 21.22 -8.08
CA LEU A 22 0.54 20.57 -7.79
C LEU A 22 0.43 19.36 -6.85
N SER A 23 -0.44 19.43 -5.84
CA SER A 23 -0.68 18.32 -4.92
C SER A 23 -1.18 17.07 -5.64
N SER A 24 -2.06 17.22 -6.63
CA SER A 24 -2.55 16.11 -7.45
C SER A 24 -1.46 15.55 -8.35
N LEU A 25 -0.57 16.39 -8.89
CA LEU A 25 0.58 15.92 -9.68
C LEU A 25 1.49 15.03 -8.83
N TYR A 26 1.86 15.48 -7.63
CA TYR A 26 2.71 14.71 -6.72
C TYR A 26 2.03 13.45 -6.20
N ALA A 27 0.73 13.50 -5.89
CA ALA A 27 -0.04 12.31 -5.57
C ALA A 27 0.01 11.28 -6.71
N LYS A 28 -0.11 11.72 -7.97
CA LYS A 28 -0.03 10.84 -9.14
C LYS A 28 1.36 10.24 -9.33
N VAL A 29 2.43 10.99 -9.07
CA VAL A 29 3.80 10.46 -9.08
C VAL A 29 3.96 9.34 -8.06
N SER A 30 3.48 9.53 -6.83
CA SER A 30 3.54 8.52 -5.77
C SER A 30 2.76 7.25 -6.13
N GLU A 31 1.56 7.41 -6.71
CA GLU A 31 0.75 6.29 -7.20
C GLU A 31 1.48 5.49 -8.30
N LEU A 32 2.06 6.17 -9.29
CA LEU A 32 2.79 5.53 -10.39
C LEU A 32 4.06 4.83 -9.89
N ARG A 33 4.80 5.44 -8.97
CA ARG A 33 5.99 4.83 -8.35
C ARG A 33 5.63 3.58 -7.56
N ASN A 34 4.54 3.63 -6.78
CA ASN A 34 4.05 2.47 -6.05
C ASN A 34 3.64 1.34 -7.01
N SER A 35 2.92 1.68 -8.09
CA SER A 35 2.52 0.70 -9.12
C SER A 35 3.74 0.04 -9.79
N ILE A 36 4.75 0.82 -10.18
CA ILE A 36 6.01 0.31 -10.73
C ILE A 36 6.72 -0.61 -9.72
N SER A 37 6.78 -0.23 -8.45
CA SER A 37 7.40 -1.04 -7.40
C SER A 37 6.69 -2.39 -7.23
N HIS A 38 5.35 -2.40 -7.25
CA HIS A 38 4.57 -3.64 -7.19
C HIS A 38 4.80 -4.53 -8.41
N LEU A 39 4.82 -3.96 -9.62
CA LEU A 39 5.10 -4.71 -10.85
C LEU A 39 6.53 -5.27 -10.87
N THR A 40 7.51 -4.50 -10.41
CA THR A 40 8.90 -4.93 -10.30
C THR A 40 9.01 -6.18 -9.42
N ARG A 41 8.44 -6.10 -8.21
CA ARG A 41 8.41 -7.24 -7.29
C ARG A 41 7.68 -8.45 -7.89
N SER A 42 6.51 -8.24 -8.51
CA SER A 42 5.76 -9.32 -9.14
C SER A 42 6.55 -9.98 -10.27
N ASN A 43 7.27 -9.21 -11.07
CA ASN A 43 8.11 -9.73 -12.14
C ASN A 43 9.32 -10.51 -11.58
N GLU A 44 9.92 -10.05 -10.49
CA GLU A 44 10.99 -10.80 -9.80
C GLU A 44 10.48 -12.15 -9.26
N GLU A 45 9.28 -12.18 -8.67
CA GLU A 45 8.63 -13.40 -8.19
C GLU A 45 8.34 -14.37 -9.37
N LEU A 46 7.82 -13.88 -10.49
CA LEU A 46 7.57 -14.68 -11.70
C LEU A 46 8.86 -15.24 -12.30
N ARG A 47 9.91 -14.41 -12.43
CA ARG A 47 11.21 -14.85 -12.93
C ARG A 47 11.84 -15.91 -12.03
N THR A 48 11.69 -15.76 -10.71
CA THR A 48 12.17 -16.76 -9.73
C THR A 48 11.43 -18.09 -9.93
N TYR A 49 10.09 -18.05 -10.06
CA TYR A 49 9.30 -19.25 -10.32
C TYR A 49 9.71 -19.98 -11.61
N ILE A 50 9.95 -19.24 -12.69
CA ILE A 50 10.41 -19.82 -13.97
C ILE A 50 11.77 -20.50 -13.80
N VAL A 51 12.70 -19.89 -13.06
CA VAL A 51 14.04 -20.44 -12.82
C VAL A 51 14.01 -21.68 -11.92
N GLU A 52 13.14 -21.69 -10.92
CA GLU A 52 13.00 -22.80 -9.96
C GLU A 52 12.12 -23.96 -10.49
N SER A 53 11.43 -23.76 -11.62
CA SER A 53 10.56 -24.77 -12.24
C SER A 53 11.34 -26.00 -12.71
N GLU A 54 10.85 -27.19 -12.33
CA GLU A 54 11.43 -28.48 -12.77
C GLU A 54 11.25 -28.74 -14.28
N GLU A 55 10.25 -28.10 -14.91
CA GLU A 55 9.98 -28.25 -16.34
C GLU A 55 10.97 -27.47 -17.22
N GLY A 56 11.74 -26.56 -16.60
CA GLY A 56 12.71 -25.70 -17.26
C GLY A 56 12.08 -24.54 -18.04
N PRO A 57 12.87 -23.52 -18.40
CA PRO A 57 12.37 -22.26 -18.96
C PRO A 57 11.70 -22.40 -20.34
N ASP A 58 11.88 -23.53 -21.02
CA ASP A 58 11.32 -23.79 -22.34
C ASP A 58 9.93 -24.43 -22.31
N SER A 59 9.40 -24.77 -21.13
CA SER A 59 8.06 -25.32 -21.00
C SER A 59 7.00 -24.30 -21.48
N PRO A 60 5.86 -24.77 -22.04
CA PRO A 60 4.79 -23.89 -22.50
C PRO A 60 4.31 -22.92 -21.40
N ASP A 61 4.15 -23.42 -20.18
CA ASP A 61 3.68 -22.65 -19.02
C ASP A 61 4.69 -21.56 -18.64
N ASN A 62 5.99 -21.90 -18.58
CA ASN A 62 7.03 -20.92 -18.27
C ASN A 62 7.19 -19.85 -19.35
N LYS A 63 6.95 -20.20 -20.63
CA LYS A 63 6.91 -19.24 -21.73
C LYS A 63 5.75 -18.27 -21.63
N GLU A 64 4.59 -18.74 -21.16
CA GLU A 64 3.43 -17.87 -20.90
C GLU A 64 3.72 -16.91 -19.74
N LEU A 65 4.36 -17.38 -18.66
CA LEU A 65 4.77 -16.52 -17.56
C LEU A 65 5.80 -15.46 -17.99
N GLU A 66 6.78 -15.81 -18.82
CA GLU A 66 7.73 -14.84 -19.38
C GLU A 66 7.01 -13.80 -20.25
N ALA A 67 5.96 -14.18 -20.99
CA ALA A 67 5.15 -13.24 -21.76
C ALA A 67 4.42 -12.23 -20.86
N PHE A 68 3.88 -12.65 -19.71
CA PHE A 68 3.30 -11.73 -18.73
C PHE A 68 4.34 -10.77 -18.13
N VAL A 69 5.56 -11.24 -17.88
CA VAL A 69 6.66 -10.39 -17.41
C VAL A 69 6.95 -9.29 -18.43
N LEU A 70 7.04 -9.63 -19.73
CA LEU A 70 7.26 -8.67 -20.80
C LEU A 70 6.11 -7.64 -20.92
N GLU A 71 4.86 -8.08 -20.84
CA GLU A 71 3.69 -7.18 -20.85
C GLU A 71 3.73 -6.21 -19.66
N ASN A 72 4.05 -6.70 -18.47
CA ASN A 72 4.21 -5.85 -17.29
C ASN A 72 5.35 -4.83 -17.45
N GLU A 73 6.45 -5.21 -18.11
CA GLU A 73 7.55 -4.29 -18.41
C GLU A 73 7.12 -3.16 -19.36
N GLU A 74 6.27 -3.45 -20.36
CA GLU A 74 5.68 -2.42 -21.23
C GLU A 74 4.79 -1.46 -20.42
N VAL A 75 3.99 -1.98 -19.49
CA VAL A 75 3.18 -1.17 -18.57
C VAL A 75 4.07 -0.28 -17.69
N MET A 76 5.15 -0.82 -17.12
CA MET A 76 6.13 -0.06 -16.33
C MET A 76 6.77 1.05 -17.15
N GLN A 77 7.15 0.81 -18.40
CA GLN A 77 7.70 1.82 -19.31
C GLN A 77 6.69 2.95 -19.56
N ALA A 78 5.43 2.61 -19.81
CA ALA A 78 4.36 3.60 -19.99
C ALA A 78 4.10 4.41 -18.71
N MET A 79 4.20 3.81 -17.52
CA MET A 79 4.12 4.53 -16.25
C MET A 79 5.32 5.46 -16.03
N ALA A 80 6.53 5.01 -16.36
CA ALA A 80 7.74 5.82 -16.29
C ALA A 80 7.70 7.02 -17.24
N GLU A 81 7.15 6.85 -18.44
CA GLU A 81 6.87 7.96 -19.37
C GLU A 81 5.95 9.01 -18.74
N ARG A 82 4.86 8.58 -18.11
CA ARG A 82 3.93 9.48 -17.42
C ARG A 82 4.60 10.23 -16.26
N ILE A 83 5.52 9.59 -15.53
CA ILE A 83 6.33 10.27 -14.51
C ILE A 83 7.22 11.36 -15.14
N ARG A 84 7.81 11.11 -16.32
CA ARG A 84 8.61 12.12 -17.03
C ARG A 84 7.76 13.32 -17.49
N LEU A 85 6.53 13.08 -17.96
CA LEU A 85 5.60 14.16 -18.29
C LEU A 85 5.19 14.97 -17.05
N LEU A 86 4.94 14.31 -15.91
CA LEU A 86 4.66 14.98 -14.64
C LEU A 86 5.85 15.83 -14.18
N LYS A 87 7.08 15.34 -14.34
CA LYS A 87 8.29 16.11 -14.04
C LYS A 87 8.38 17.37 -14.90
N ALA A 88 8.24 17.22 -16.22
CA ALA A 88 8.29 18.35 -17.13
C ALA A 88 7.22 19.42 -16.82
N GLU A 89 6.02 19.01 -16.44
CA GLU A 89 4.94 19.92 -16.04
C GLU A 89 5.27 20.68 -14.74
N VAL A 90 5.76 19.98 -13.72
CA VAL A 90 6.15 20.61 -12.44
C VAL A 90 7.26 21.64 -12.66
N GLU A 91 8.29 21.28 -13.42
CA GLU A 91 9.41 22.18 -13.76
C GLU A 91 8.96 23.33 -14.67
N GLY A 92 8.03 23.07 -15.60
CA GLY A 92 7.42 24.09 -16.45
C GLY A 92 6.67 25.17 -15.67
N ARG A 93 6.14 24.82 -14.49
CA ARG A 93 5.52 25.76 -13.53
C ARG A 93 6.54 26.48 -12.64
N GLY A 94 7.84 26.27 -12.85
CA GLY A 94 8.93 26.83 -12.06
C GLY A 94 9.05 26.23 -10.66
N GLN A 95 8.46 25.05 -10.43
CA GLN A 95 8.60 24.32 -9.17
C GLN A 95 9.76 23.32 -9.27
N ARG A 96 10.43 23.07 -8.15
CA ARG A 96 11.49 22.05 -8.08
C ARG A 96 10.89 20.66 -8.03
N TRP A 97 11.57 19.72 -8.67
CA TRP A 97 11.16 18.32 -8.61
C TRP A 97 11.41 17.73 -7.21
N MET A 98 10.51 16.85 -6.75
CA MET A 98 10.54 16.34 -5.37
C MET A 98 11.86 15.67 -4.96
N GLU A 99 12.54 15.01 -5.89
CA GLU A 99 13.79 14.29 -5.63
C GLU A 99 14.95 15.24 -5.30
N GLU A 100 15.02 16.37 -6.01
CA GLU A 100 16.01 17.43 -5.78
C GLU A 100 15.77 18.15 -4.45
N VAL A 101 14.50 18.26 -4.03
CA VAL A 101 14.16 18.86 -2.72
C VAL A 101 14.60 17.96 -1.56
N LEU A 102 14.55 16.63 -1.73
CA LEU A 102 14.98 15.67 -0.72
C LEU A 102 16.52 15.62 -0.59
N GLU A 103 17.25 15.78 -1.69
CA GLU A 103 18.71 15.84 -1.69
C GLU A 103 19.26 17.09 -0.98
N ASP A 104 18.66 18.27 -1.18
CA ASP A 104 19.05 19.50 -0.49
C ASP A 104 18.70 19.49 1.00
N GLY A 105 17.58 18.85 1.38
CA GLY A 105 17.15 18.74 2.77
C GLY A 105 18.01 17.78 3.61
N ALA A 106 18.61 16.78 2.98
CA ALA A 106 19.50 15.83 3.65
C ALA A 106 20.89 16.40 3.99
N GLN A 107 21.24 17.58 3.46
CA GLN A 107 22.54 18.24 3.70
C GLN A 107 22.51 19.31 4.79
N HIS A 108 21.36 19.58 5.42
CA HIS A 108 21.19 20.68 6.38
C HIS A 108 20.69 20.24 7.75
N ASP A 109 21.14 19.08 8.25
CA ASP A 109 20.96 18.67 9.67
C ASP A 109 22.31 18.44 10.37
N GLY A 110 23.23 19.40 10.20
CA GLY A 110 24.57 19.36 10.80
C GLY A 110 25.12 20.73 11.21
N GLU A 111 24.73 21.18 12.41
CA GLU A 111 25.51 22.01 13.36
C GLU A 111 25.53 23.57 13.25
N GLY A 112 24.87 24.20 14.25
CA GLY A 112 25.14 25.54 14.86
C GLY A 112 24.41 26.75 14.26
N THR A 113 23.67 27.64 14.96
CA THR A 113 23.61 28.05 16.37
C THR A 113 22.34 28.89 16.63
N GLU A 114 21.69 28.64 17.77
CA GLU A 114 20.86 29.51 18.66
C GLU A 114 19.80 30.47 18.08
N GLY A 115 18.54 30.21 18.44
CA GLY A 115 17.42 31.14 18.27
C GLY A 115 16.06 30.57 18.71
N GLU A 116 15.92 30.31 20.01
CA GLU A 116 14.67 30.33 20.82
C GLU A 116 13.34 29.83 20.21
N ASN A 117 12.86 28.63 20.62
CA ASN A 117 11.50 28.38 21.17
C ASN A 117 11.28 26.87 21.55
N PRO A 118 10.37 26.55 22.49
CA PRO A 118 10.52 25.48 23.49
C PRO A 118 10.10 24.06 23.07
N PRO A 119 10.50 23.02 23.85
CA PRO A 119 10.38 21.62 23.46
C PRO A 119 8.98 21.04 23.66
N LEU A 120 8.47 20.32 22.65
CA LEU A 120 7.34 19.40 22.81
C LEU A 120 7.88 18.07 23.36
N VAL A 121 7.76 17.90 24.67
CA VAL A 121 8.02 16.66 25.39
C VAL A 121 6.82 15.73 25.27
N ASN A 122 7.03 14.47 24.89
CA ASN A 122 6.27 13.35 25.45
C ASN A 122 7.08 12.05 25.35
N GLY A 123 8.02 11.87 26.26
CA GLY A 123 8.51 10.54 26.62
C GLY A 123 7.61 9.98 27.71
N VAL A 124 6.85 8.93 27.42
CA VAL A 124 6.16 8.15 28.45
C VAL A 124 7.07 6.98 28.85
N SER A 125 7.84 7.20 29.91
CA SER A 125 8.56 6.12 30.60
C SER A 125 7.58 5.25 31.38
N SER A 126 7.74 3.95 31.18
CA SER A 126 7.33 2.87 32.08
C SER A 126 7.73 3.12 33.53
N HIS A 127 6.78 2.99 34.46
CA HIS A 127 7.08 2.76 35.87
C HIS A 127 6.00 1.89 36.52
N GLU A 128 6.41 0.69 36.95
CA GLU A 128 5.67 -0.23 37.81
C GLU A 128 5.52 0.36 39.23
N GLY A 129 4.40 0.06 39.91
CA GLY A 129 4.21 0.45 41.30
C GLY A 129 2.92 -0.11 41.91
N ASN A 130 3.07 -1.21 42.63
CA ASN A 130 2.06 -2.02 43.32
C ASN A 130 1.46 -1.30 44.56
N GLY A 131 0.18 -1.52 44.91
CA GLY A 131 -0.37 -1.12 46.21
C GLY A 131 -1.90 -1.06 46.37
N ASP A 132 -2.43 -1.95 47.22
CA ASP A 132 -3.81 -2.23 47.61
C ASP A 132 -4.78 -1.08 48.00
N ALA A 133 -6.08 -1.43 47.91
CA ALA A 133 -7.18 -1.19 48.88
C ALA A 133 -8.42 -0.39 48.39
N ASN A 134 -9.45 -1.16 48.00
CA ASN A 134 -10.87 -1.12 48.40
C ASN A 134 -11.57 0.25 48.66
N GLY A 135 -12.62 0.57 47.91
CA GLY A 135 -13.53 1.68 48.23
C GLY A 135 -14.59 2.03 47.17
N HIS A 136 -15.80 1.56 47.40
CA HIS A 136 -17.08 1.79 46.71
C HIS A 136 -17.43 3.27 46.38
N VAL A 137 -18.11 3.52 45.24
CA VAL A 137 -19.40 4.28 45.08
C VAL A 137 -19.59 4.78 43.62
N GLU A 138 -20.61 4.18 43.00
CA GLU A 138 -21.67 4.69 42.10
C GLU A 138 -21.45 5.89 41.15
N GLY A 139 -21.80 5.66 39.87
CA GLY A 139 -22.93 6.36 39.26
C GLY A 139 -22.62 7.50 38.28
N ARG A 140 -22.62 7.18 36.98
CA ARG A 140 -23.44 7.81 35.91
C ARG A 140 -22.89 7.48 34.53
N VAL A 141 -23.45 6.46 33.89
CA VAL A 141 -23.36 6.26 32.44
C VAL A 141 -24.63 6.79 31.81
N ASN A 142 -24.55 7.97 31.20
CA ASN A 142 -25.58 8.46 30.28
C ASN A 142 -25.23 7.92 28.90
N GLY A 143 -26.09 7.04 28.39
CA GLY A 143 -25.97 6.44 27.08
C GLY A 143 -26.36 7.38 25.94
N LEU A 144 -25.76 7.09 24.78
CA LEU A 144 -26.40 7.11 23.47
C LEU A 144 -25.52 6.25 22.56
N THR A 145 -25.66 4.92 22.63
CA THR A 145 -26.32 4.09 21.61
C THR A 145 -26.01 4.52 20.17
N ASN A 146 -25.08 3.79 19.53
CA ASN A 146 -25.24 3.45 18.12
C ASN A 146 -25.09 1.92 17.97
N PRO A 147 -26.03 1.23 17.29
CA PRO A 147 -26.19 -0.22 17.34
C PRO A 147 -25.38 -0.98 16.27
N SER A 148 -25.03 -2.22 16.64
CA SER A 148 -25.04 -3.48 15.86
C SER A 148 -24.41 -3.48 14.45
N ASN A 149 -23.49 -4.38 14.09
CA ASN A 149 -23.66 -5.82 14.17
C ASN A 149 -22.30 -6.52 13.91
N ARG A 150 -21.69 -7.13 14.93
CA ARG A 150 -20.68 -8.19 14.74
C ARG A 150 -21.20 -9.41 15.49
N GLN A 151 -21.77 -10.33 14.74
CA GLN A 151 -22.23 -11.62 15.21
C GLN A 151 -21.20 -12.64 14.73
N ASN A 152 -20.46 -13.18 15.68
CA ASN A 152 -19.70 -14.44 15.70
C ASN A 152 -19.15 -14.48 17.12
N GLY A 153 -19.46 -15.42 17.98
CA GLY A 153 -20.09 -16.72 17.89
C GLY A 153 -19.58 -17.44 19.14
N ASP A 154 -20.41 -18.16 19.87
CA ASP A 154 -19.92 -19.19 20.79
C ASP A 154 -21.02 -20.19 21.12
N GLU A 155 -20.55 -21.43 21.07
CA GLU A 155 -21.05 -22.74 21.42
C GLU A 155 -22.15 -22.81 22.50
N GLU A 156 -23.13 -23.69 22.30
CA GLU A 156 -23.59 -24.57 23.38
C GLU A 156 -24.25 -25.85 22.86
N ARG A 157 -23.94 -26.95 23.57
CA ARG A 157 -24.18 -28.36 23.26
C ARG A 157 -25.59 -28.86 23.62
N ARG A 158 -26.07 -29.92 22.95
CA ARG A 158 -26.76 -31.16 23.46
C ARG A 158 -27.34 -31.95 22.25
N ASN A 159 -26.86 -33.18 21.97
CA ASN A 159 -27.41 -34.51 22.35
C ASN A 159 -28.87 -34.72 21.89
N GLU A 160 -29.34 -35.79 21.24
CA GLU A 160 -28.91 -37.13 20.74
C GLU A 160 -29.79 -37.37 19.46
N ASP A 161 -29.50 -38.21 18.47
CA ASP A 161 -29.67 -39.68 18.47
C ASP A 161 -29.16 -40.29 17.14
N GLU A 162 -28.70 -41.53 17.29
CA GLU A 162 -28.42 -42.63 16.34
C GLU A 162 -29.04 -42.54 14.93
N ASP A 163 -28.23 -42.84 13.90
CA ASP A 163 -28.32 -44.12 13.17
C ASP A 163 -27.24 -44.24 12.08
N ASP A 164 -26.75 -45.46 11.95
CA ASP A 164 -25.74 -45.97 11.03
C ASP A 164 -26.04 -45.64 9.55
N ASP A 165 -24.99 -45.37 8.75
CA ASP A 165 -24.68 -46.26 7.61
C ASP A 165 -23.46 -45.79 6.80
N GLU A 166 -22.59 -46.76 6.58
CA GLU A 166 -21.39 -46.73 5.76
C GLU A 166 -21.68 -46.44 4.28
N GLY A 167 -20.86 -45.60 3.66
CA GLY A 167 -20.88 -45.37 2.21
C GLY A 167 -19.50 -45.03 1.68
N ILE A 168 -18.66 -46.05 1.50
CA ILE A 168 -17.40 -45.95 0.76
C ILE A 168 -17.73 -45.71 -0.72
N TYR A 169 -17.36 -44.54 -1.26
CA TYR A 169 -17.37 -44.30 -2.69
C TYR A 169 -16.02 -44.76 -3.29
N LEU A 170 -16.08 -45.80 -4.11
CA LEU A 170 -15.03 -46.19 -5.07
C LEU A 170 -15.12 -45.32 -6.33
#